data_AF-A0A497B6A6-F1
#
_entry.id   AF-A0A497B6A6-F1
#
_cell.length_a   1.000
_cell.length_b   1.000
_cell.length_c   1.000
_cell.angle_alpha   90.00
_cell.angle_beta   90.00
_cell.angle_gamma   90.00
#
_symmetry.space_group_name_H-M   'P 1'
#
loop_
_entity.id
_entity.type
_entity.pdbx_description
1 polymer ?
#
loop_
_entity_poly.entity_id
_entity_poly.type
_entity_poly.pdbx_seq_one_letter_code
_entity_poly.pdbx_strand_id
1 'polypeptide(L)'
;MSTLAFLVNEDAELVERQLTEERRYARFLGILTLVVAALVVGVTERTVNSIALSAFISEVGSLCLYLFAPMWFILWRRMGKRAFRYSLAVYAFSVAVMALVDYTTKMGLTKPLHISPRAEDPILMLGFLMLLPWAPFLLVARKYPSEARRVGLCFSRWAENIGIGLLAGLALGVHLLTVALIIRHPVFPRKIPYTLWMVFYEFGIQSMSEELFFRGFLFNYLHNYEGWGMWKSAFITAFANVLIYMMKTSWTELAFVTLAALFYILTMAVMNALLYRWRNNILCCWMSNVFFSLTTTLVVS
;
A
#
# COMPACT_ATOMS: atom_id res chain seq x y z
N MET A 1 51.28 4.58 -13.45
CA MET A 1 49.99 4.21 -12.84
C MET A 1 49.51 2.92 -13.50
N SER A 2 49.11 1.93 -12.71
CA SER A 2 48.65 0.62 -13.21
C SER A 2 47.26 0.76 -13.85
N THR A 3 47.05 0.15 -15.03
CA THR A 3 45.75 0.06 -15.73
C THR A 3 44.65 -0.55 -14.85
N LEU A 4 45.02 -1.41 -13.90
CA LEU A 4 44.09 -2.01 -12.94
C LEU A 4 43.54 -0.99 -11.94
N ALA A 5 44.35 0.00 -11.54
CA ALA A 5 43.91 1.08 -10.65
C ALA A 5 43.00 2.08 -11.38
N PHE A 6 43.20 2.29 -12.69
CA PHE A 6 42.34 3.13 -13.52
C PHE A 6 40.96 2.49 -13.74
N LEU A 7 40.91 1.20 -14.05
CA LEU A 7 39.65 0.45 -14.22
C LEU A 7 38.82 0.40 -12.92
N VAL A 8 39.46 0.17 -11.77
CA VAL A 8 38.78 0.21 -10.46
C VAL A 8 38.19 1.60 -10.17
N ASN A 9 38.84 2.67 -10.65
CA ASN A 9 38.38 4.04 -10.43
C ASN A 9 37.22 4.43 -11.36
N GLU A 10 37.27 4.03 -12.64
CA GLU A 10 36.16 4.25 -13.59
C GLU A 10 34.90 3.48 -13.18
N ASP A 11 35.04 2.22 -12.75
CA ASP A 11 33.91 1.43 -12.25
C ASP A 11 33.33 2.01 -10.96
N ALA A 12 34.17 2.52 -10.06
CA ALA A 12 33.73 3.19 -8.84
C ALA A 12 32.95 4.48 -9.14
N GLU A 13 33.44 5.32 -10.05
CA GLU A 13 32.74 6.54 -10.48
C GLU A 13 31.38 6.23 -11.13
N LEU A 14 31.30 5.18 -11.95
CA LEU A 14 30.04 4.76 -12.58
C LEU A 14 29.02 4.30 -11.54
N VAL A 15 29.47 3.51 -10.55
CA VAL A 15 28.60 3.05 -9.45
C VAL A 15 28.14 4.23 -8.60
N GLU A 16 29.03 5.17 -8.26
CA GLU A 16 28.68 6.36 -7.47
C GLU A 16 27.66 7.26 -8.20
N ARG A 17 27.84 7.48 -9.50
CA ARG A 17 26.87 8.23 -10.32
C ARG A 17 25.51 7.53 -10.34
N GLN A 18 25.48 6.21 -10.56
CA GLN A 18 24.23 5.45 -10.55
C GLN A 18 23.51 5.51 -9.20
N LEU A 19 24.24 5.42 -8.09
CA LEU A 19 23.67 5.53 -6.74
C LEU A 19 23.14 6.94 -6.46
N THR A 20 23.84 7.96 -6.92
CA THR A 20 23.42 9.37 -6.78
C THR A 20 22.14 9.65 -7.57
N GLU A 21 22.07 9.15 -8.81
CA GLU A 21 20.85 9.24 -9.62
C GLU A 21 19.70 8.45 -8.99
N GLU A 22 19.94 7.21 -8.53
CA GLU A 22 18.95 6.39 -7.84
C GLU A 22 18.33 7.15 -6.66
N ARG A 23 19.17 7.74 -5.80
CA ARG A 23 18.71 8.54 -4.64
C ARG A 23 17.85 9.73 -5.06
N ARG A 24 18.31 10.50 -6.05
CA ARG A 24 17.57 11.66 -6.55
C ARG A 24 16.20 11.28 -7.09
N TYR A 25 16.12 10.24 -7.92
CA TYR A 25 14.87 9.78 -8.50
C TYR A 25 13.97 9.10 -7.46
N ALA A 26 14.51 8.31 -6.53
CA ALA A 26 13.74 7.72 -5.45
C ALA A 26 13.08 8.79 -4.57
N ARG A 27 13.85 9.83 -4.18
CA ARG A 27 13.29 10.98 -3.43
C ARG A 27 12.17 11.66 -4.21
N PHE A 28 12.42 11.98 -5.48
CA PHE A 28 11.45 12.63 -6.35
C PHE A 28 10.18 11.80 -6.49
N LEU A 29 10.29 10.51 -6.78
CA LEU A 29 9.14 9.61 -6.91
C LEU A 29 8.38 9.45 -5.60
N GLY A 30 9.07 9.33 -4.46
CA GLY A 30 8.42 9.26 -3.16
C GLY A 30 7.58 10.51 -2.86
N ILE A 31 8.16 11.69 -3.04
CA ILE A 31 7.44 12.96 -2.83
C ILE A 31 6.30 13.12 -3.83
N LEU A 32 6.56 12.88 -5.12
CA LEU A 32 5.57 13.00 -6.17
C LEU A 32 4.38 12.08 -5.92
N THR A 33 4.61 10.81 -5.58
CA THR A 33 3.55 9.85 -5.28
C THR A 33 2.71 10.31 -4.09
N LEU A 34 3.32 10.78 -3.01
CA LEU A 34 2.59 11.28 -1.84
C LEU A 34 1.73 12.51 -2.16
N VAL A 35 2.30 13.49 -2.87
CA VAL A 35 1.62 14.73 -3.23
C VAL A 35 0.46 14.45 -4.17
N VAL A 36 0.69 13.64 -5.22
CA VAL A 36 -0.36 13.28 -6.18
C VAL A 36 -1.47 12.49 -5.49
N ALA A 37 -1.14 11.50 -4.65
CA ALA A 37 -2.13 10.73 -3.92
C ALA A 37 -2.98 11.62 -3.00
N ALA A 38 -2.36 12.49 -2.21
CA ALA A 38 -3.08 13.40 -1.31
C ALA A 38 -3.98 14.39 -2.08
N LEU A 39 -3.47 14.99 -3.15
CA LEU A 39 -4.23 15.95 -3.97
C LEU A 39 -5.38 15.26 -4.70
N VAL A 40 -5.13 14.13 -5.38
CA VAL A 40 -6.16 13.42 -6.13
C VAL A 40 -7.26 12.93 -5.20
N VAL A 41 -6.93 12.27 -4.08
CA VAL A 41 -7.94 11.83 -3.11
C VAL A 41 -8.71 13.03 -2.53
N GLY A 42 -8.02 14.08 -2.10
CA GLY A 42 -8.66 15.23 -1.46
C GLY A 42 -9.50 16.10 -2.40
N VAL A 43 -9.19 16.16 -3.69
CA VAL A 43 -9.99 16.87 -4.70
C VAL A 43 -11.17 16.01 -5.13
N THR A 44 -10.92 14.74 -5.44
CA THR A 44 -11.92 13.84 -6.00
C THR A 44 -13.09 13.64 -5.05
N GLU A 45 -12.82 13.38 -3.77
CA GLU A 45 -13.86 13.18 -2.75
C GLU A 45 -14.75 14.42 -2.52
N ARG A 46 -14.29 15.62 -2.91
CA ARG A 46 -15.04 16.88 -2.76
C ARG A 46 -15.75 17.35 -4.02
N THR A 47 -15.34 16.87 -5.19
CA THR A 47 -15.75 17.43 -6.49
C THR A 47 -16.50 16.44 -7.35
N VAL A 48 -16.34 15.13 -7.13
CA VAL A 48 -16.92 14.08 -7.96
C VAL A 48 -18.15 13.50 -7.26
N ASN A 49 -19.34 13.80 -7.79
CA ASN A 49 -20.61 13.33 -7.22
C ASN A 49 -20.88 11.83 -7.46
N SER A 50 -20.21 11.22 -8.43
CA SER A 50 -20.38 9.79 -8.73
C SER A 50 -19.46 8.95 -7.84
N ILE A 51 -20.05 8.07 -7.02
CA ILE A 51 -19.30 7.18 -6.12
C ILE A 51 -18.30 6.30 -6.89
N ALA A 52 -18.74 5.73 -8.03
CA ALA A 52 -17.88 4.89 -8.86
C ALA A 52 -16.68 5.68 -9.42
N LEU A 53 -16.94 6.87 -9.94
CA LEU A 53 -15.89 7.71 -10.52
C LEU A 53 -14.95 8.24 -9.43
N SER A 54 -15.48 8.62 -8.27
CA SER A 54 -14.70 9.09 -7.13
C SER A 54 -13.75 8.01 -6.62
N ALA A 55 -14.28 6.78 -6.45
CA ALA A 55 -13.47 5.66 -6.01
C ALA A 55 -12.40 5.30 -7.05
N PHE A 56 -12.76 5.22 -8.32
CA PHE A 56 -11.82 4.90 -9.40
C PHE A 56 -10.68 5.92 -9.49
N ILE A 57 -11.00 7.22 -9.55
CA ILE A 57 -9.97 8.27 -9.64
C ILE A 57 -9.08 8.25 -8.40
N SER A 58 -9.66 8.07 -7.21
CA SER A 58 -8.90 7.98 -5.96
C SER A 58 -7.96 6.78 -5.95
N GLU A 59 -8.40 5.60 -6.38
CA GLU A 59 -7.59 4.37 -6.43
C GLU A 59 -6.49 4.45 -7.49
N VAL A 60 -6.75 5.07 -8.64
CA VAL A 60 -5.76 5.34 -9.68
C VAL A 60 -4.69 6.32 -9.18
N GLY A 61 -5.12 7.40 -8.54
CA GLY A 61 -4.23 8.44 -7.99
C GLY A 61 -3.46 8.02 -6.74
N SER A 62 -3.88 6.95 -6.06
CA SER A 62 -3.24 6.43 -4.84
C SER A 62 -2.72 5.01 -5.02
N LEU A 63 -3.55 3.98 -4.83
CA LEU A 63 -3.16 2.57 -4.78
C LEU A 63 -2.40 2.09 -6.02
N CYS A 64 -2.86 2.46 -7.22
CA CYS A 64 -2.15 2.10 -8.44
C CYS A 64 -0.79 2.81 -8.52
N LEU A 65 -0.73 4.09 -8.12
CA LEU A 65 0.49 4.89 -8.09
C LEU A 65 1.49 4.37 -7.04
N TYR A 66 1.02 3.82 -5.92
CA TYR A 66 1.84 3.18 -4.90
C TYR A 66 2.59 1.95 -5.43
N LEU A 67 2.07 1.26 -6.46
CA LEU A 67 2.78 0.16 -7.09
C LEU A 67 3.88 0.61 -8.05
N PHE A 68 3.78 1.84 -8.58
CA PHE A 68 4.75 2.36 -9.54
C PHE A 68 6.14 2.52 -8.93
N ALA A 69 6.26 3.24 -7.79
CA ALA A 69 7.54 3.58 -7.21
C ALA A 69 8.35 2.36 -6.71
N PRO A 70 7.76 1.36 -6.02
CA PRO A 70 8.45 0.14 -5.62
C PRO A 70 8.92 -0.68 -6.83
N MET A 71 8.10 -0.81 -7.88
CA MET A 71 8.50 -1.53 -9.09
C MET A 71 9.70 -0.87 -9.77
N TRP A 72 9.66 0.47 -9.89
CA TRP A 72 10.77 1.24 -10.43
C TRP A 72 12.02 1.04 -9.59
N PHE A 73 11.87 1.12 -8.27
CA PHE A 73 12.96 1.00 -7.33
C PHE A 73 13.62 -0.37 -7.43
N ILE A 74 12.84 -1.46 -7.47
CA ILE A 74 13.34 -2.83 -7.66
C ILE A 74 14.20 -2.92 -8.93
N LEU A 75 13.67 -2.49 -10.08
CA LEU A 75 14.28 -2.72 -11.39
C LEU A 75 15.38 -1.73 -11.77
N TRP A 76 15.48 -0.57 -11.11
CA TRP A 76 16.38 0.52 -11.49
C TRP A 76 17.83 0.08 -11.67
N ARG A 77 18.43 -0.59 -10.68
CA ARG A 77 19.86 -0.97 -10.72
C ARG A 77 20.20 -1.90 -11.89
N ARG A 78 19.23 -2.69 -12.34
CA ARG A 78 19.44 -3.64 -13.42
C ARG A 78 19.12 -3.07 -14.80
N MET A 79 18.08 -2.25 -14.87
CA MET A 79 17.49 -1.82 -16.14
C MET A 79 17.69 -0.32 -16.44
N GLY A 80 18.22 0.43 -15.48
CA GLY A 80 18.35 1.89 -15.52
C GLY A 80 17.05 2.55 -15.96
N LYS A 81 17.14 3.41 -16.97
CA LYS A 81 16.00 4.15 -17.54
C LYS A 81 14.86 3.24 -18.06
N ARG A 82 15.12 1.97 -18.42
CA ARG A 82 14.06 1.04 -18.86
C ARG A 82 13.14 0.62 -17.71
N ALA A 83 13.58 0.69 -16.45
CA ALA A 83 12.75 0.39 -15.28
C ALA A 83 11.46 1.24 -15.25
N PHE A 84 11.52 2.48 -15.73
CA PHE A 84 10.36 3.37 -15.83
C PHE A 84 9.27 2.79 -16.74
N ARG A 85 9.64 2.22 -17.90
CA ARG A 85 8.68 1.63 -18.85
C ARG A 85 7.95 0.42 -18.24
N TYR A 86 8.68 -0.44 -17.53
CA TYR A 86 8.07 -1.58 -16.83
C TYR A 86 7.15 -1.13 -15.71
N SER A 87 7.55 -0.12 -14.94
CA SER A 87 6.74 0.43 -13.85
C SER A 87 5.46 1.08 -14.39
N LEU A 88 5.56 1.77 -15.53
CA LEU A 88 4.41 2.34 -16.23
C LEU A 88 3.46 1.25 -16.75
N ALA A 89 3.99 0.14 -17.25
CA ALA A 89 3.17 -1.00 -17.66
C ALA A 89 2.42 -1.63 -16.47
N VAL A 90 3.08 -1.77 -15.31
CA VAL A 90 2.45 -2.27 -14.08
C VAL A 90 1.38 -1.31 -13.57
N TYR A 91 1.64 0.00 -13.62
CA TYR A 91 0.65 1.02 -13.31
C TYR A 91 -0.56 0.92 -14.25
N ALA A 92 -0.34 0.93 -15.57
CA ALA A 92 -1.43 0.84 -16.56
C ALA A 92 -2.25 -0.45 -16.41
N PHE A 93 -1.59 -1.57 -16.15
CA PHE A 93 -2.25 -2.84 -15.85
C PHE A 93 -3.13 -2.75 -14.60
N SER A 94 -2.63 -2.16 -13.51
CA SER A 94 -3.39 -1.99 -12.28
C SER A 94 -4.58 -1.06 -12.48
N VAL A 95 -4.41 0.03 -13.23
CA VAL A 95 -5.49 0.95 -13.62
C VAL A 95 -6.58 0.22 -14.41
N ALA A 96 -6.22 -0.62 -15.37
CA ALA A 96 -7.18 -1.38 -16.15
C ALA A 96 -7.98 -2.37 -15.28
N VAL A 97 -7.32 -3.04 -14.34
CA VAL A 97 -7.99 -3.93 -13.37
C VAL A 97 -8.95 -3.13 -12.50
N MET A 98 -8.53 -2.01 -11.93
CA MET A 98 -9.40 -1.19 -11.06
C MET A 98 -10.55 -0.57 -11.84
N ALA A 99 -10.32 -0.10 -13.08
CA ALA A 99 -11.39 0.41 -13.94
C ALA A 99 -12.48 -0.65 -14.16
N LEU A 100 -12.09 -1.89 -14.46
CA LEU A 100 -13.02 -3.00 -14.66
C LEU A 100 -13.79 -3.35 -13.38
N VAL A 101 -13.10 -3.47 -12.25
CA VAL A 101 -13.74 -3.82 -10.97
C VAL A 101 -14.67 -2.70 -10.51
N ASP A 102 -14.28 -1.44 -10.59
CA ASP A 102 -15.11 -0.31 -10.17
C ASP A 102 -16.31 -0.10 -11.08
N TYR A 103 -16.11 -0.24 -12.40
CA TYR A 103 -17.21 -0.20 -13.35
C TYR A 103 -18.24 -1.29 -13.05
N THR A 104 -17.80 -2.53 -12.81
CA THR A 104 -18.73 -3.65 -12.58
C THR A 104 -19.40 -3.61 -11.21
N THR A 105 -18.68 -3.19 -10.16
CA THR A 105 -19.15 -3.28 -8.77
C THR A 105 -19.75 -1.99 -8.23
N LYS A 106 -19.35 -0.81 -8.73
CA LYS A 106 -19.76 0.49 -8.20
C LYS A 106 -20.63 1.33 -9.15
N MET A 107 -20.73 0.99 -10.44
CA MET A 107 -21.53 1.78 -11.38
C MET A 107 -23.01 1.85 -10.98
N GLY A 108 -23.56 3.07 -11.02
CA GLY A 108 -24.96 3.35 -10.68
C GLY A 108 -25.26 3.39 -9.18
N LEU A 109 -24.26 3.28 -8.30
CA LEU A 109 -24.46 3.43 -6.86
C LEU A 109 -24.80 4.88 -6.49
N THR A 110 -25.90 5.04 -5.74
CA THR A 110 -26.32 6.30 -5.11
C THR A 110 -25.90 6.39 -3.64
N LYS A 111 -25.47 5.26 -3.06
CA LYS A 111 -24.98 5.13 -1.68
C LYS A 111 -23.68 4.32 -1.66
N PRO A 112 -22.83 4.50 -0.64
CA PRO A 112 -21.65 3.66 -0.44
C PRO A 112 -21.96 2.17 -0.55
N LEU A 113 -21.00 1.42 -1.09
CA LEU A 113 -21.20 0.02 -1.47
C LEU A 113 -21.72 -0.84 -0.31
N HIS A 114 -21.21 -0.62 0.91
CA HIS A 114 -21.54 -1.39 2.11
C HIS A 114 -22.98 -1.24 2.61
N ILE A 115 -23.66 -0.15 2.25
CA ILE A 115 -25.08 0.10 2.61
C ILE A 115 -26.01 0.06 1.40
N SER A 116 -25.48 -0.19 0.21
CA SER A 116 -26.28 -0.33 -1.00
C SER A 116 -26.88 -1.74 -1.13
N PRO A 117 -27.99 -1.92 -1.87
CA PRO A 117 -28.49 -3.25 -2.20
C PRO A 117 -27.46 -4.14 -2.92
N ARG A 118 -26.46 -3.53 -3.57
CA ARG A 118 -25.37 -4.24 -4.25
C ARG A 118 -24.48 -5.04 -3.30
N ALA A 119 -24.51 -4.76 -1.99
CA ALA A 119 -23.74 -5.50 -0.99
C ALA A 119 -24.06 -7.01 -0.94
N GLU A 120 -25.23 -7.41 -1.44
CA GLU A 120 -25.68 -8.81 -1.52
C GLU A 120 -25.53 -9.43 -2.91
N ASP A 121 -25.08 -8.65 -3.91
CA ASP A 121 -25.02 -9.10 -5.29
C ASP A 121 -23.78 -9.99 -5.54
N PRO A 122 -23.93 -11.18 -6.15
CA PRO A 122 -22.80 -12.04 -6.51
C PRO A 122 -21.81 -11.41 -7.49
N ILE A 123 -22.16 -10.33 -8.20
CA ILE A 123 -21.21 -9.59 -9.05
C ILE A 123 -19.98 -9.10 -8.27
N LEU A 124 -20.11 -8.91 -6.95
CA LEU A 124 -19.01 -8.57 -6.06
C LEU A 124 -17.90 -9.63 -6.01
N MET A 125 -18.18 -10.87 -6.45
CA MET A 125 -17.13 -11.87 -6.60
C MET A 125 -16.06 -11.44 -7.60
N LEU A 126 -16.38 -10.63 -8.61
CA LEU A 126 -15.39 -10.06 -9.55
C LEU A 126 -14.29 -9.24 -8.85
N GLY A 127 -14.48 -8.89 -7.58
CA GLY A 127 -13.42 -8.34 -6.74
C GLY A 127 -12.15 -9.20 -6.69
N PHE A 128 -12.22 -10.52 -6.94
CA PHE A 128 -11.03 -11.38 -7.01
C PHE A 128 -9.99 -10.88 -8.03
N LEU A 129 -10.42 -10.15 -9.07
CA LEU A 129 -9.53 -9.55 -10.06
C LEU A 129 -8.55 -8.55 -9.44
N MET A 130 -8.87 -7.95 -8.29
CA MET A 130 -7.99 -7.06 -7.54
C MET A 130 -6.74 -7.77 -6.99
N LEU A 131 -6.68 -9.10 -7.05
CA LEU A 131 -5.47 -9.88 -6.76
C LEU A 131 -4.47 -9.87 -7.93
N LEU A 132 -4.91 -9.62 -9.17
CA LEU A 132 -4.06 -9.66 -10.36
C LEU A 132 -2.84 -8.73 -10.31
N PRO A 133 -2.91 -7.51 -9.73
CA PRO A 133 -1.75 -6.63 -9.54
C PRO A 133 -0.57 -7.26 -8.79
N TRP A 134 -0.74 -8.36 -8.06
CA TRP A 134 0.36 -9.15 -7.50
C TRP A 134 1.25 -9.78 -8.58
N ALA A 135 0.67 -10.21 -9.69
CA ALA A 135 1.36 -11.00 -10.72
C ALA A 135 2.69 -10.38 -11.20
N PRO A 136 2.77 -9.09 -11.60
CA PRO A 136 4.05 -8.50 -12.00
C PRO A 136 5.11 -8.51 -10.89
N PHE A 137 4.72 -8.31 -9.63
CA PHE A 137 5.64 -8.35 -8.48
C PHE A 137 6.13 -9.77 -8.21
N LEU A 138 5.26 -10.77 -8.29
CA LEU A 138 5.62 -12.18 -8.15
C LEU A 138 6.58 -12.62 -9.27
N LEU A 139 6.33 -12.20 -10.51
CA LEU A 139 7.20 -12.47 -11.66
C LEU A 139 8.59 -11.84 -11.46
N VAL A 140 8.64 -10.58 -11.02
CA VAL A 140 9.90 -9.89 -10.73
C VAL A 140 10.62 -10.52 -9.54
N ALA A 141 9.93 -10.89 -8.46
CA ALA A 141 10.53 -11.56 -7.32
C ALA A 141 11.11 -12.93 -7.68
N ARG A 142 10.47 -13.67 -8.58
CA ARG A 142 10.98 -14.95 -9.08
C ARG A 142 12.17 -14.78 -10.01
N LYS A 143 12.13 -13.79 -10.91
CA LYS A 143 13.17 -13.59 -11.93
C LYS A 143 14.39 -12.85 -11.39
N TYR A 144 14.18 -11.92 -10.47
CA TYR A 144 15.15 -10.96 -9.92
C TYR A 144 15.06 -10.91 -8.39
N PRO A 145 15.36 -12.03 -7.69
CA PRO A 145 15.14 -12.15 -6.25
C PRO A 145 16.00 -11.19 -5.42
N SER A 146 17.24 -10.90 -5.84
CA SER A 146 18.11 -9.93 -5.17
C SER A 146 17.54 -8.51 -5.20
N GLU A 147 16.94 -8.16 -6.34
CA GLU A 147 16.36 -6.85 -6.59
C GLU A 147 15.04 -6.69 -5.83
N ALA A 148 14.19 -7.72 -5.81
CA ALA A 148 12.93 -7.71 -5.06
C ALA A 148 13.13 -7.61 -3.54
N ARG A 149 14.22 -8.18 -3.00
CA ARG A 149 14.62 -8.02 -1.60
C ARG A 149 14.89 -6.57 -1.21
N ARG A 150 15.14 -5.66 -2.16
CA ARG A 150 15.32 -4.23 -1.87
C ARG A 150 14.06 -3.57 -1.35
N VAL A 151 12.88 -4.15 -1.56
CA VAL A 151 11.62 -3.70 -0.94
C VAL A 151 11.09 -4.70 0.09
N GLY A 152 11.94 -5.63 0.54
CA GLY A 152 11.57 -6.70 1.46
C GLY A 152 10.64 -7.75 0.85
N LEU A 153 10.45 -7.77 -0.48
CA LEU A 153 9.64 -8.80 -1.14
C LEU A 153 10.45 -10.09 -1.25
N CYS A 154 10.30 -10.96 -0.25
CA CYS A 154 10.98 -12.24 -0.16
C CYS A 154 10.03 -13.35 0.32
N PHE A 155 10.06 -14.52 -0.33
CA PHE A 155 9.22 -15.66 0.04
C PHE A 155 9.92 -16.67 0.96
N SER A 156 11.13 -16.35 1.44
CA SER A 156 11.78 -17.15 2.48
C SER A 156 10.96 -17.10 3.77
N ARG A 157 10.67 -18.27 4.35
CA ARG A 157 9.88 -18.40 5.59
C ARG A 157 8.52 -17.68 5.49
N TRP A 158 7.88 -17.76 4.32
CA TRP A 158 6.62 -17.07 4.06
C TRP A 158 5.55 -17.38 5.12
N ALA A 159 5.41 -18.64 5.53
CA ALA A 159 4.43 -19.06 6.53
C ALA A 159 4.66 -18.37 7.90
N GLU A 160 5.92 -18.28 8.33
CA GLU A 160 6.29 -17.60 9.58
C GLU A 160 5.99 -16.09 9.50
N ASN A 161 6.34 -15.44 8.40
CA ASN A 161 6.07 -14.01 8.22
C ASN A 161 4.57 -13.71 8.12
N ILE A 162 3.80 -14.57 7.43
CA ILE A 162 2.34 -14.48 7.40
C ILE A 162 1.76 -14.65 8.80
N GLY A 163 2.21 -15.65 9.56
CA GLY A 163 1.74 -15.91 10.93
C GLY A 163 2.02 -14.74 11.88
N ILE A 164 3.23 -14.18 11.83
CA ILE A 164 3.61 -12.99 12.63
C ILE A 164 2.73 -11.80 12.26
N GLY A 165 2.54 -11.54 10.96
CA GLY A 165 1.71 -10.45 10.48
C GLY A 165 0.26 -10.60 10.93
N LEU A 166 -0.31 -11.80 10.76
CA LEU A 166 -1.64 -12.15 11.22
C LEU A 166 -1.82 -11.87 12.72
N LEU A 167 -0.89 -12.33 13.55
CA LEU A 167 -0.96 -12.12 15.00
C LEU A 167 -0.91 -10.64 15.36
N ALA A 168 -0.04 -9.86 14.72
CA ALA A 168 0.07 -8.42 14.96
C ALA A 168 -1.20 -7.67 14.53
N GLY A 169 -1.71 -7.95 13.33
CA GLY A 169 -2.93 -7.34 12.80
C GLY A 169 -4.17 -7.68 13.64
N LEU A 170 -4.32 -8.96 14.03
CA LEU A 170 -5.42 -9.39 14.90
C LEU A 170 -5.30 -8.82 16.31
N ALA A 171 -4.10 -8.73 16.89
CA ALA A 171 -3.93 -8.14 18.22
C ALA A 171 -4.43 -6.69 18.24
N LEU A 172 -4.06 -5.89 17.23
CA LEU A 172 -4.53 -4.51 17.11
C LEU A 172 -6.03 -4.42 16.77
N GLY A 173 -6.52 -5.29 15.89
CA GLY A 173 -7.93 -5.37 15.51
C GLY A 173 -8.84 -5.78 16.67
N VAL A 174 -8.46 -6.79 17.45
CA VAL A 174 -9.18 -7.23 18.65
C VAL A 174 -9.17 -6.15 19.72
N HIS A 175 -8.06 -5.42 19.87
CA HIS A 175 -8.01 -4.27 20.75
C HIS A 175 -9.02 -3.19 20.32
N LEU A 176 -9.07 -2.86 19.02
CA LEU A 176 -10.08 -1.94 18.47
C LEU A 176 -11.51 -2.42 18.73
N LEU A 177 -11.81 -3.69 18.45
CA LEU A 177 -13.13 -4.28 18.71
C LEU A 177 -13.51 -4.21 20.19
N THR A 178 -12.57 -4.51 21.08
CA THR A 178 -12.79 -4.48 22.53
C THR A 178 -13.11 -3.06 22.98
N VAL A 179 -12.35 -2.06 22.52
CA VAL A 179 -12.63 -0.65 22.80
C VAL A 179 -14.01 -0.25 22.26
N ALA A 180 -14.34 -0.62 21.03
CA ALA A 180 -15.64 -0.35 20.42
C ALA A 180 -16.81 -0.92 21.25
N LEU A 181 -16.68 -2.17 21.72
CA LEU A 181 -17.68 -2.81 22.56
C LEU A 181 -17.82 -2.15 23.93
N ILE A 182 -16.71 -1.75 24.56
CA ILE A 182 -16.71 -1.05 25.86
C ILE A 182 -17.45 0.28 25.76
N ILE A 183 -17.21 1.05 24.70
CA ILE A 183 -17.90 2.33 24.46
C ILE A 183 -19.30 2.14 23.86
N ARG A 184 -19.78 0.90 23.72
CA ARG A 184 -21.08 0.53 23.13
C ARG A 184 -21.27 1.03 21.69
N HIS A 185 -20.18 1.16 20.93
CA HIS A 185 -20.26 1.38 19.50
C HIS A 185 -20.80 0.10 18.84
N PRO A 186 -21.81 0.19 17.96
CA PRO A 186 -22.32 -0.99 17.27
C PRO A 186 -21.24 -1.65 16.40
N VAL A 187 -21.27 -2.98 16.38
CA VAL A 187 -20.44 -3.83 15.52
C VAL A 187 -21.37 -4.57 14.57
N PHE A 188 -21.12 -4.46 13.27
CA PHE A 188 -22.03 -4.99 12.25
C PHE A 188 -21.33 -6.08 11.41
N PRO A 189 -21.81 -7.33 11.47
CA PRO A 189 -21.38 -8.33 10.49
C PRO A 189 -21.84 -7.88 9.10
N ARG A 190 -20.94 -7.99 8.12
CA ARG A 190 -21.24 -7.62 6.74
C ARG A 190 -21.80 -8.80 5.96
N LYS A 191 -22.51 -8.50 4.87
CA LYS A 191 -23.03 -9.50 3.94
C LYS A 191 -21.88 -10.26 3.30
N ILE A 192 -22.06 -11.56 3.03
CA ILE A 192 -21.00 -12.43 2.52
C ILE A 192 -20.38 -11.91 1.21
N PRO A 193 -21.17 -11.49 0.19
CA PRO A 193 -20.59 -11.00 -1.07
C PRO A 193 -19.70 -9.78 -0.88
N TYR A 194 -20.16 -8.80 -0.10
CA TYR A 194 -19.36 -7.63 0.27
C TYR A 194 -18.13 -7.98 1.10
N THR A 195 -18.25 -8.92 2.05
CA THR A 195 -17.11 -9.37 2.88
C THR A 195 -16.02 -9.98 2.01
N LEU A 196 -16.37 -10.84 1.06
CA LEU A 196 -15.41 -11.42 0.12
C LEU A 196 -14.81 -10.37 -0.81
N TRP A 197 -15.59 -9.41 -1.28
CA TRP A 197 -15.06 -8.28 -2.05
C TRP A 197 -14.04 -7.48 -1.24
N MET A 198 -14.31 -7.19 0.03
CA MET A 198 -13.36 -6.54 0.95
C MET A 198 -12.11 -7.37 1.17
N VAL A 199 -12.24 -8.70 1.33
CA VAL A 199 -11.09 -9.60 1.41
C VAL A 199 -10.22 -9.46 0.16
N PHE A 200 -10.80 -9.48 -1.04
CA PHE A 200 -10.02 -9.32 -2.27
C PHE A 200 -9.43 -7.91 -2.43
N TYR A 201 -10.13 -6.87 -1.99
CA TYR A 201 -9.63 -5.50 -1.99
C TYR A 201 -8.40 -5.36 -1.08
N GLU A 202 -8.48 -5.87 0.14
CA GLU A 202 -7.42 -5.79 1.13
C GLU A 202 -6.22 -6.68 0.77
N PHE A 203 -6.44 -7.97 0.52
CA PHE A 203 -5.36 -8.87 0.10
C PHE A 203 -4.75 -8.45 -1.24
N GLY A 204 -5.56 -7.91 -2.13
CA GLY A 204 -5.18 -7.52 -3.48
C GLY A 204 -4.56 -6.15 -3.53
N ILE A 205 -5.33 -5.16 -3.96
CA ILE A 205 -4.79 -3.86 -4.35
C ILE A 205 -4.44 -2.97 -3.15
N GLN A 206 -5.24 -2.95 -2.09
CA GLN A 206 -5.08 -1.97 -1.02
C GLN A 206 -3.87 -2.27 -0.14
N SER A 207 -3.93 -3.30 0.70
CA SER A 207 -2.87 -3.55 1.69
C SER A 207 -1.54 -3.88 1.01
N MET A 208 -1.54 -4.57 -0.16
CA MET A 208 -0.30 -4.81 -0.90
C MET A 208 0.36 -3.51 -1.33
N SER A 209 -0.38 -2.61 -1.99
CA SER A 209 0.20 -1.40 -2.58
C SER A 209 0.74 -0.46 -1.52
N GLU A 210 -0.01 -0.27 -0.43
CA GLU A 210 0.41 0.53 0.71
C GLU A 210 1.69 -0.02 1.35
N GLU A 211 1.76 -1.32 1.58
CA GLU A 211 2.90 -1.94 2.24
C GLU A 211 4.15 -1.90 1.35
N LEU A 212 4.03 -2.24 0.07
CA LEU A 212 5.12 -2.10 -0.88
C LEU A 212 5.63 -0.66 -0.98
N PHE A 213 4.74 0.33 -0.96
CA PHE A 213 5.12 1.75 -1.04
C PHE A 213 5.68 2.28 0.27
N PHE A 214 4.93 2.24 1.37
CA PHE A 214 5.30 2.88 2.63
C PHE A 214 6.43 2.14 3.35
N ARG A 215 6.34 0.82 3.46
CA ARG A 215 7.33 0.01 4.20
C ARG A 215 8.45 -0.46 3.27
N GLY A 216 8.09 -1.04 2.13
CA GLY A 216 9.05 -1.61 1.18
C GLY A 216 9.92 -0.56 0.50
N PHE A 217 9.33 0.54 0.02
CA PHE A 217 10.05 1.59 -0.69
C PHE A 217 10.44 2.75 0.22
N LEU A 218 9.48 3.51 0.75
CA LEU A 218 9.72 4.80 1.40
C LEU A 218 10.48 4.66 2.71
N PHE A 219 10.02 3.80 3.63
CA PHE A 219 10.70 3.55 4.90
C PHE A 219 12.10 3.01 4.68
N ASN A 220 12.23 2.03 3.80
CA ASN A 220 13.51 1.42 3.46
C ASN A 220 14.48 2.43 2.83
N TYR A 221 14.00 3.31 1.94
CA TYR A 221 14.77 4.40 1.36
C TYR A 221 15.26 5.37 2.45
N LEU A 222 14.36 5.88 3.29
CA LEU A 222 14.73 6.82 4.35
C LEU A 222 15.71 6.18 5.36
N HIS A 223 15.46 4.94 5.78
CA HIS A 223 16.30 4.28 6.78
C HIS A 223 17.65 3.82 6.22
N ASN A 224 17.66 3.05 5.14
CA ASN A 224 18.87 2.36 4.66
C ASN A 224 19.66 3.18 3.64
N TYR A 225 19.03 4.10 2.91
CA TYR A 225 19.70 4.85 1.84
C TYR A 225 20.01 6.30 2.22
N GLU A 226 19.10 6.96 2.93
CA GLU A 226 19.32 8.30 3.50
C GLU A 226 19.94 8.25 4.90
N GLY A 227 20.06 7.06 5.50
CA GLY A 227 20.70 6.87 6.80
C GLY A 227 19.92 7.44 7.98
N TRP A 228 18.60 7.67 7.83
CA TRP A 228 17.79 8.19 8.92
C TRP A 228 17.61 7.13 10.01
N GLY A 229 17.52 7.58 11.26
CA GLY A 229 17.21 6.72 12.39
C GLY A 229 15.86 6.01 12.21
N MET A 230 15.74 4.79 12.73
CA MET A 230 14.57 3.93 12.56
C MET A 230 13.26 4.62 12.98
N TRP A 231 13.25 5.27 14.14
CA TRP A 231 12.06 5.99 14.63
C TRP A 231 11.66 7.16 13.73
N LYS A 232 12.64 7.95 13.26
CA LYS A 232 12.36 9.06 12.34
C LYS A 232 11.74 8.55 11.04
N SER A 233 12.30 7.50 10.45
CA SER A 233 11.75 6.88 9.24
C SER A 233 10.36 6.29 9.48
N ALA A 234 10.15 5.61 10.61
CA ALA A 234 8.86 5.02 10.98
C ALA A 234 7.78 6.10 11.14
N PHE A 235 8.05 7.17 11.89
CA PHE A 235 7.07 8.24 12.10
C PHE A 235 6.78 9.04 10.83
N ILE A 236 7.79 9.36 10.02
CA ILE A 236 7.58 10.11 8.77
C ILE A 236 6.73 9.29 7.78
N THR A 237 7.02 8.00 7.62
CA THR A 237 6.24 7.13 6.73
C THR A 237 4.85 6.86 7.26
N ALA A 238 4.68 6.67 8.58
CA ALA A 238 3.38 6.51 9.20
C ALA A 238 2.53 7.79 9.09
N PHE A 239 3.11 8.97 9.31
CA PHE A 239 2.42 10.24 9.16
C PHE A 239 2.02 10.50 7.71
N ALA A 240 2.91 10.20 6.76
CA ALA A 240 2.59 10.28 5.33
C ALA A 240 1.40 9.38 4.95
N ASN A 241 1.31 8.18 5.53
CA ASN A 241 0.18 7.28 5.35
C ASN A 241 -1.12 7.90 5.91
N VAL A 242 -1.08 8.36 7.16
CA VAL A 242 -2.22 8.99 7.85
C VAL A 242 -2.72 10.23 7.12
N LEU A 243 -1.83 11.08 6.61
CA LEU A 243 -2.20 12.30 5.88
C LEU A 243 -3.09 12.01 4.68
N ILE A 244 -2.84 10.92 3.95
CA ILE A 244 -3.64 10.56 2.77
C ILE A 244 -5.02 10.07 3.21
N TYR A 245 -5.08 9.34 4.32
CA TYR A 245 -6.36 8.95 4.92
C TYR A 245 -7.16 10.13 5.47
N MET A 246 -6.51 11.17 5.98
CA MET A 246 -7.16 12.43 6.39
C MET A 246 -7.79 13.18 5.20
N MET A 247 -7.31 12.95 3.97
CA MET A 247 -7.90 13.58 2.78
C MET A 247 -9.21 12.92 2.34
N LYS A 248 -9.49 11.69 2.79
CA LYS A 248 -10.80 11.06 2.57
C LYS A 248 -11.82 11.75 3.47
N THR A 249 -12.80 12.43 2.88
CA THR A 249 -13.81 13.21 3.62
C THR A 249 -14.97 12.37 4.15
N SER A 250 -14.98 11.08 3.86
CA SER A 250 -16.15 10.19 3.99
C SER A 250 -16.08 9.20 5.17
N TRP A 251 -15.19 9.40 6.15
CA TRP A 251 -15.04 8.44 7.26
C TRP A 251 -16.27 8.37 8.16
N THR A 252 -16.58 9.47 8.86
CA THR A 252 -17.74 9.59 9.74
C THR A 252 -18.04 11.08 9.97
N GLU A 253 -19.28 11.40 10.33
CA GLU A 253 -19.64 12.76 10.81
C GLU A 253 -19.08 13.05 12.22
N LEU A 254 -18.62 12.01 12.94
CA LEU A 254 -18.16 12.12 14.32
C LEU A 254 -16.64 12.27 14.40
N ALA A 255 -16.18 13.48 14.72
CA ALA A 255 -14.75 13.81 14.84
C ALA A 255 -13.97 12.84 15.76
N PHE A 256 -14.59 12.36 16.83
CA PHE A 256 -13.97 11.40 17.76
C PHE A 256 -13.69 10.04 17.11
N VAL A 257 -14.62 9.51 16.31
CA VAL A 257 -14.45 8.22 15.61
C VAL A 257 -13.36 8.36 14.55
N THR A 258 -13.35 9.47 13.81
CA THR A 258 -12.27 9.79 12.87
C THR A 258 -10.91 9.88 13.56
N LEU A 259 -10.80 10.56 14.71
CA LEU A 259 -9.55 10.65 15.46
C LEU A 259 -9.07 9.28 15.95
N ALA A 260 -9.99 8.45 16.46
CA ALA A 260 -9.68 7.07 16.86
C ALA A 260 -9.18 6.25 15.66
N ALA A 261 -9.84 6.33 14.51
CA ALA A 261 -9.41 5.63 13.30
C ALA A 261 -7.99 6.07 12.87
N LEU A 262 -7.71 7.38 12.84
CA LEU A 262 -6.38 7.90 12.52
C LEU A 262 -5.31 7.43 13.52
N PHE A 263 -5.64 7.35 14.81
CA PHE A 263 -4.75 6.81 15.84
C PHE A 263 -4.40 5.34 15.57
N TYR A 264 -5.39 4.50 15.23
CA TYR A 264 -5.13 3.10 14.93
C TYR A 264 -4.36 2.92 13.61
N ILE A 265 -4.63 3.72 12.58
CA ILE A 265 -3.85 3.70 11.32
C ILE A 265 -2.39 4.09 11.58
N LEU A 266 -2.16 5.13 12.39
CA LEU A 266 -0.81 5.55 12.79
C LEU A 266 -0.10 4.42 13.54
N THR A 267 -0.78 3.82 14.52
CA THR A 267 -0.25 2.72 15.35
C THR A 267 0.10 1.50 14.48
N MET A 268 -0.79 1.11 13.57
CA MET A 268 -0.57 0.03 12.61
C MET A 268 0.63 0.34 11.72
N ALA A 269 0.72 1.55 11.17
CA ALA A 269 1.83 1.93 10.30
C ALA A 269 3.19 1.92 11.01
N VAL A 270 3.25 2.37 12.27
CA VAL A 270 4.45 2.28 13.11
C VAL A 270 4.77 0.81 13.41
N MET A 271 3.79 0.01 13.83
CA MET A 271 3.97 -1.42 14.09
C MET A 271 4.50 -2.16 12.85
N ASN A 272 3.99 -1.86 11.66
CA ASN A 272 4.46 -2.45 10.41
C ASN A 272 5.88 -2.00 10.06
N ALA A 273 6.30 -0.78 10.39
CA ALA A 273 7.71 -0.38 10.26
C ALA A 273 8.62 -1.18 11.21
N LEU A 274 8.17 -1.46 12.44
CA LEU A 274 8.89 -2.32 13.39
C LEU A 274 9.00 -3.76 12.88
N LEU A 275 7.88 -4.33 12.41
CA LEU A 275 7.84 -5.68 11.82
C LEU A 275 8.74 -5.77 10.59
N TYR A 276 8.69 -4.78 9.70
CA TYR A 276 9.57 -4.70 8.55
C TYR A 276 11.03 -4.65 8.98
N ARG A 277 11.39 -3.84 9.98
CA ARG A 277 12.76 -3.75 10.47
C ARG A 277 13.26 -5.07 11.08
N TRP A 278 12.39 -5.77 11.80
CA TRP A 278 12.71 -7.03 12.46
C TRP A 278 12.85 -8.19 11.47
N ARG A 279 11.92 -8.31 10.52
CA ARG A 279 11.84 -9.45 9.59
C ARG A 279 12.49 -9.19 8.24
N ASN A 280 12.74 -7.93 7.90
CA ASN A 280 13.14 -7.46 6.58
C ASN A 280 12.28 -8.07 5.46
N ASN A 281 10.97 -8.17 5.72
CA ASN A 281 10.03 -8.84 4.85
C ASN A 281 8.70 -8.09 4.80
N ILE A 282 8.19 -7.82 3.61
CA ILE A 282 6.93 -7.12 3.43
C ILE A 282 5.70 -7.98 3.76
N LEU A 283 5.81 -9.31 3.67
CA LEU A 283 4.69 -10.21 3.88
C LEU A 283 4.09 -10.11 5.30
N CYS A 284 4.92 -9.89 6.33
CA CYS A 284 4.38 -9.70 7.69
C CYS A 284 3.62 -8.38 7.82
N CYS A 285 4.07 -7.34 7.13
CA CYS A 285 3.44 -6.02 7.16
C CYS A 285 2.12 -6.04 6.37
N TRP A 286 2.15 -6.66 5.18
CA TRP A 286 0.96 -6.95 4.36
C TRP A 286 -0.11 -7.70 5.13
N MET A 287 0.23 -8.84 5.74
CA MET A 287 -0.76 -9.62 6.49
C MET A 287 -1.29 -8.88 7.73
N SER A 288 -0.42 -8.13 8.41
CA SER A 288 -0.83 -7.27 9.53
C SER A 288 -1.84 -6.22 9.10
N ASN A 289 -1.58 -5.52 7.99
CA ASN A 289 -2.50 -4.51 7.44
C ASN A 289 -3.84 -5.15 7.03
N VAL A 290 -3.80 -6.26 6.27
CA VAL A 290 -5.00 -6.98 5.83
C VAL A 290 -5.90 -7.36 7.00
N PHE A 291 -5.38 -8.04 8.02
CA PHE A 291 -6.20 -8.51 9.13
C PHE A 291 -6.68 -7.38 10.04
N PHE A 292 -5.86 -6.35 10.23
CA PHE A 292 -6.29 -5.15 10.94
C PHE A 292 -7.45 -4.49 10.19
N SER A 293 -7.31 -4.23 8.89
CA SER A 293 -8.33 -3.56 8.07
C SER A 293 -9.62 -4.39 7.94
N LEU A 294 -9.53 -5.71 7.76
CA LEU A 294 -10.73 -6.56 7.78
C LEU A 294 -11.45 -6.47 9.12
N THR A 295 -10.71 -6.39 10.23
CA THR A 295 -11.31 -6.23 11.56
C THR A 295 -11.96 -4.86 11.73
N THR A 296 -11.37 -3.79 11.19
CA THR A 296 -11.93 -2.42 11.31
C THR A 296 -13.24 -2.26 10.54
N THR A 297 -13.47 -3.02 9.46
CA THR A 297 -14.73 -2.99 8.69
C THR A 297 -15.97 -3.40 9.50
N LEU A 298 -15.77 -4.10 10.61
CA LEU A 298 -16.83 -4.49 11.54
C LEU A 298 -17.26 -3.32 12.44
N VAL A 299 -16.40 -2.32 12.63
CA VAL A 299 -16.60 -1.19 13.55
C VAL A 299 -16.99 0.08 12.81
N VAL A 300 -16.38 0.36 11.65
CA VAL A 300 -16.62 1.58 10.88
C VAL A 300 -17.82 1.36 9.95
N SER A 301 -18.94 2.05 10.18
CA SER A 301 -20.16 2.03 9.34
C SER A 301 -20.57 3.41 8.87
#